data_AF-A0A7K7U0P2-F1
#
_entry.id   AF-A0A7K7U0P2-F1
#
_cell.length_a   1.000
_cell.length_b   1.000
_cell.length_c   1.000
_cell.angle_alpha   90.00
_cell.angle_beta   90.00
_cell.angle_gamma   90.00
#
_symmetry.space_group_name_H-M   'P 1'
#
loop_
_entity.id
_entity.type
_entity.pdbx_description
1 polymer ?
#
loop_
_entity_poly.entity_id
_entity_poly.type
_entity_poly.pdbx_seq_one_letter_code
_entity_poly.pdbx_strand_id
1 'polypeptide(L)'
;MAGDLTLLAAVSLLSAFQQCHFARLVGKSRMKHKVMPPAVTGAPEFDRTFRAQQNCVEFYPIFLTVLWTAGWFFNQELASLLGVLYVFARYKYFHGYVQSVKGRLTGFYLNLIILICLITLGAAGIVNSFLDEYLDFSITKKLRKLL
;
A
#
# COMPACT_ATOMS: atom_id res chain seq x y z
N MET A 1 22.22 -4.09 -10.24
CA MET A 1 22.45 -3.75 -8.81
C MET A 1 21.56 -2.59 -8.35
N ALA A 2 21.63 -1.37 -8.91
CA ALA A 2 20.68 -0.29 -8.57
C ALA A 2 19.42 -0.23 -9.47
N GLY A 3 19.55 -0.59 -10.76
CA GLY A 3 18.42 -0.61 -11.71
C GLY A 3 17.28 -1.53 -11.27
N ASP A 4 17.62 -2.70 -10.75
CA ASP A 4 16.69 -3.79 -10.39
C ASP A 4 15.78 -3.49 -9.18
N LEU A 5 15.95 -2.35 -8.51
CA LEU A 5 15.14 -1.95 -7.35
C LEU A 5 14.63 -0.51 -7.41
N THR A 6 15.01 0.23 -8.45
CA THR A 6 14.70 1.67 -8.56
C THR A 6 13.18 1.93 -8.54
N LEU A 7 12.37 1.11 -9.20
CA LEU A 7 10.92 1.28 -9.24
C LEU A 7 10.26 1.09 -7.87
N LEU A 8 10.66 0.06 -7.11
CA LEU A 8 10.14 -0.20 -5.76
C LEU A 8 10.53 0.92 -4.79
N ALA A 9 11.77 1.41 -4.88
CA ALA A 9 12.24 2.54 -4.09
C ALA A 9 11.47 3.83 -4.43
N ALA A 10 11.24 4.11 -5.71
CA ALA A 10 10.48 5.28 -6.16
C ALA A 10 9.03 5.24 -5.63
N VAL A 11 8.36 4.09 -5.72
CA VAL A 11 7.01 3.89 -5.18
C VAL A 11 7.00 4.01 -3.65
N SER A 12 8.02 3.47 -2.97
CA SER A 12 8.17 3.59 -1.52
C SER A 12 8.28 5.07 -1.10
N LEU A 13 9.13 5.86 -1.77
CA LEU A 13 9.25 7.30 -1.51
C LEU A 13 7.94 8.05 -1.81
N LEU A 14 7.30 7.78 -2.95
CA LEU A 14 6.01 8.38 -3.29
C LEU A 14 4.95 8.11 -2.21
N SER A 15 4.87 6.87 -1.73
CA SER A 15 3.93 6.48 -0.68
C SER A 15 4.27 7.15 0.66
N ALA A 16 5.55 7.32 0.99
CA ALA A 16 5.98 8.05 2.19
C ALA A 16 5.57 9.53 2.13
N PHE A 17 5.77 10.19 0.99
CA PHE A 17 5.28 11.55 0.78
C PHE A 17 3.76 11.67 0.97
N GLN A 18 3.00 10.68 0.50
CA GLN A 18 1.55 10.64 0.72
C GLN A 18 1.20 10.54 2.22
N GLN A 19 1.92 9.71 2.99
CA GLN A 19 1.69 9.61 4.44
C GLN A 19 1.99 10.93 5.16
N CYS A 20 3.09 11.61 4.80
CA CYS A 20 3.40 12.95 5.29
C CYS A 20 2.30 13.96 4.93
N HIS A 21 1.76 13.88 3.72
CA HIS A 21 0.66 14.73 3.28
C HIS A 21 -0.60 14.51 4.12
N PHE A 22 -1.00 13.26 4.37
CA PHE A 22 -2.16 12.95 5.21
C PHE A 22 -1.96 13.39 6.66
N ALA A 23 -0.77 13.20 7.24
CA ALA A 23 -0.43 13.69 8.57
C ALA A 23 -0.59 15.22 8.66
N ARG A 24 -0.12 15.95 7.63
CA ARG A 24 -0.29 17.41 7.55
C ARG A 24 -1.78 17.81 7.47
N LEU A 25 -2.60 17.06 6.75
CA LEU A 25 -4.05 17.31 6.67
C LEU A 25 -4.75 17.10 8.02
N VAL A 26 -4.34 16.09 8.80
CA VAL A 26 -4.78 15.94 10.20
C VAL A 26 -4.37 17.15 11.03
N GLY A 27 -3.13 17.62 10.92
CA GLY A 27 -2.66 18.83 11.62
C GLY A 27 -3.52 20.06 11.29
N LYS A 28 -3.85 20.25 10.01
CA LYS A 28 -4.78 21.32 9.58
C LYS A 28 -6.18 21.15 10.16
N SER A 29 -6.71 19.93 10.18
CA SER A 29 -8.02 19.63 10.73
C SER A 29 -8.07 19.88 12.24
N ARG A 30 -7.00 19.56 12.98
CA ARG A 30 -6.86 19.91 14.42
C ARG A 30 -6.99 21.41 14.65
N MET A 31 -6.28 22.22 13.87
CA MET A 31 -6.36 23.69 13.97
C MET A 31 -7.77 24.20 13.65
N LYS A 32 -8.36 23.72 12.55
CA LYS A 32 -9.71 24.10 12.10
C LYS A 32 -10.78 23.84 13.16
N HIS A 33 -10.71 22.68 13.81
CA HIS A 33 -11.71 22.23 14.79
C HIS A 33 -11.28 22.45 16.25
N LYS A 34 -10.16 23.15 16.49
CA LYS A 34 -9.60 23.44 17.82
C LYS A 34 -9.40 22.20 18.70
N VAL A 35 -9.01 21.07 18.10
CA VAL A 35 -8.77 19.80 18.81
C VAL A 35 -7.31 19.73 19.26
N MET A 36 -7.06 20.13 20.51
CA MET A 36 -5.73 20.13 21.12
C MET A 36 -5.27 18.70 21.44
N PRO A 37 -4.03 18.31 21.11
CA PRO A 37 -3.43 17.07 21.61
C PRO A 37 -3.48 17.02 23.16
N PRO A 38 -3.70 15.83 23.78
CA PRO A 38 -3.74 14.49 23.19
C PRO A 38 -5.13 14.08 22.65
N ALA A 39 -6.11 14.98 22.59
CA ALA A 39 -7.46 14.62 22.16
C ALA A 39 -7.48 14.08 20.71
N VAL A 40 -8.25 13.02 20.50
CA VAL A 40 -8.44 12.34 19.20
C VAL A 40 -9.90 12.30 18.76
N THR A 41 -10.77 13.02 19.47
CA THR A 41 -12.20 13.15 19.19
C THR A 41 -12.57 14.63 19.13
N GLY A 42 -13.48 15.00 18.23
CA GLY A 42 -13.93 16.36 18.05
C GLY A 42 -15.13 16.45 17.11
N ALA A 43 -15.12 17.44 16.21
CA ALA A 43 -16.17 17.55 15.19
C ALA A 43 -16.16 16.31 14.26
N PRO A 44 -17.31 15.87 13.72
CA PRO A 44 -17.36 14.68 12.86
C PRO A 44 -16.42 14.70 11.65
N GLU A 45 -16.14 15.88 11.09
CA GLU A 45 -15.15 16.04 10.01
C GLU A 45 -13.71 15.76 10.49
N PHE A 46 -13.35 16.25 11.69
CA PHE A 46 -12.07 15.94 12.33
C PHE A 46 -11.93 14.45 12.60
N ASP A 47 -12.93 13.83 13.21
CA ASP A 47 -12.92 12.39 13.53
C ASP A 47 -12.69 11.55 12.27
N ARG A 48 -13.41 11.85 11.18
CA ARG A 48 -13.20 11.17 9.89
C ARG A 48 -11.80 11.40 9.32
N THR A 49 -11.29 12.63 9.36
CA THR A 49 -9.95 12.95 8.86
C THR A 49 -8.86 12.20 9.65
N PHE A 50 -8.97 12.19 10.98
CA PHE A 50 -8.06 11.49 11.87
C PHE A 50 -8.10 9.98 11.65
N ARG A 51 -9.31 9.38 11.61
CA ARG A 51 -9.49 7.94 11.36
C ARG A 51 -9.02 7.51 9.97
N ALA A 52 -9.20 8.36 8.95
CA ALA A 52 -8.69 8.09 7.61
C ALA A 52 -7.16 8.00 7.59
N GLN A 53 -6.47 8.96 8.23
CA GLN A 53 -5.02 8.96 8.33
C GLN A 53 -4.50 7.76 9.14
N GLN A 54 -5.12 7.49 10.29
CA GLN A 54 -4.73 6.37 11.16
C GLN A 54 -4.84 5.03 10.41
N ASN A 55 -5.93 4.79 9.70
CA ASN A 55 -6.08 3.57 8.91
C ASN A 55 -5.03 3.47 7.79
N CYS A 56 -4.69 4.58 7.12
CA CYS A 56 -3.59 4.59 6.15
C CYS A 56 -2.25 4.21 6.78
N VAL A 57 -1.99 4.62 8.04
CA VAL A 57 -0.78 4.23 8.78
C VAL A 57 -0.80 2.75 9.16
N GLU A 58 -1.92 2.22 9.67
CA GLU A 58 -2.04 0.81 10.08
C GLU A 58 -1.74 -0.17 8.94
N PHE A 59 -2.14 0.17 7.71
CA PHE A 59 -1.88 -0.65 6.53
C PHE A 59 -0.53 -0.40 5.86
N TYR A 60 0.17 0.67 6.22
CA TYR A 60 1.40 1.06 5.55
C TYR A 60 2.54 0.02 5.72
N PRO A 61 2.77 -0.57 6.91
CA PRO A 61 3.73 -1.65 7.06
C PRO A 61 3.39 -2.86 6.20
N ILE A 62 2.10 -3.26 6.18
CA ILE A 62 1.63 -4.39 5.36
C ILE A 62 1.95 -4.12 3.90
N PHE A 63 1.60 -2.94 3.39
CA PHE A 63 1.88 -2.52 2.02
C PHE A 63 3.38 -2.60 1.68
N LEU A 64 4.25 -2.00 2.50
CA LEU A 64 5.69 -2.03 2.24
C LEU A 64 6.23 -3.47 2.23
N THR A 65 5.85 -4.29 3.21
CA THR A 65 6.27 -5.69 3.26
C THR A 65 5.88 -6.43 1.98
N VAL A 66 4.63 -6.32 1.53
CA VAL A 66 4.14 -7.08 0.38
C VAL A 66 4.63 -6.50 -0.96
N LEU A 67 4.83 -5.18 -1.05
CA LEU A 67 5.44 -4.53 -2.22
C LEU A 67 6.85 -5.05 -2.46
N TRP A 68 7.69 -5.01 -1.42
CA TRP A 68 9.09 -5.46 -1.52
C TRP A 68 9.17 -6.96 -1.73
N THR A 69 8.33 -7.75 -1.05
CA THR A 69 8.30 -9.21 -1.24
C THR A 69 7.90 -9.57 -2.67
N ALA A 70 6.82 -8.99 -3.20
CA ALA A 70 6.38 -9.25 -4.57
C ALA A 70 7.40 -8.76 -5.61
N GLY A 71 7.99 -7.59 -5.39
CA GLY A 71 8.97 -7.02 -6.31
C GLY A 71 10.28 -7.81 -6.35
N TRP A 72 10.74 -8.33 -5.21
CA TRP A 72 11.98 -9.09 -5.11
C TRP A 72 11.83 -10.53 -5.61
N PHE A 73 10.77 -11.22 -5.20
CA PHE A 73 10.62 -12.66 -5.45
C PHE A 73 9.83 -12.99 -6.72
N PHE A 74 9.07 -12.04 -7.29
CA PHE A 74 8.20 -12.31 -8.44
C PHE A 74 8.52 -11.43 -9.65
N ASN A 75 8.15 -10.15 -9.61
CA ASN A 75 8.40 -9.22 -10.71
C ASN A 75 8.33 -7.77 -10.22
N GLN A 76 9.43 -7.03 -10.44
CA GLN A 76 9.60 -5.67 -9.96
C GLN A 76 8.61 -4.69 -10.60
N GLU A 77 8.41 -4.78 -11.92
CA GLU A 77 7.59 -3.85 -12.70
C GLU A 77 6.10 -3.96 -12.31
N LEU A 78 5.60 -5.19 -12.22
CA LEU A 78 4.22 -5.49 -11.82
C LEU A 78 3.95 -5.08 -10.38
N ALA A 79 4.87 -5.39 -9.46
CA ALA A 79 4.75 -4.97 -8.06
C ALA A 79 4.73 -3.44 -7.94
N SER A 80 5.58 -2.75 -8.72
CA SER A 80 5.64 -1.28 -8.74
C SER A 80 4.36 -0.66 -9.32
N LEU A 81 3.81 -1.22 -10.40
CA LEU A 81 2.53 -0.80 -10.98
C LEU A 81 1.40 -0.92 -9.94
N LEU A 82 1.29 -2.08 -9.29
CA LEU A 82 0.33 -2.29 -8.21
C LEU A 82 0.56 -1.32 -7.04
N GLY A 83 1.82 -0.99 -6.73
CA GLY A 83 2.16 -0.01 -5.70
C GLY A 83 1.73 1.42 -6.04
N VAL A 84 1.84 1.85 -7.30
CA VAL A 84 1.27 3.14 -7.75
C VAL A 84 -0.25 3.13 -7.63
N LEU A 85 -0.90 2.03 -8.03
CA LEU A 85 -2.35 1.87 -7.86
C LEU A 85 -2.76 1.90 -6.38
N TYR A 86 -1.94 1.35 -5.47
CA TYR A 86 -2.17 1.43 -4.02
C TYR A 86 -2.15 2.88 -3.54
N VAL A 87 -1.15 3.66 -3.93
CA VAL A 87 -1.06 5.09 -3.60
C VAL A 87 -2.30 5.84 -4.10
N PHE A 88 -2.76 5.56 -5.32
CA PHE A 88 -4.00 6.15 -5.85
C PHE A 88 -5.24 5.73 -5.06
N ALA A 89 -5.36 4.45 -4.72
CA ALA A 89 -6.46 3.91 -3.92
C ALA A 89 -6.51 4.54 -2.52
N ARG A 90 -5.35 4.72 -1.87
CA ARG A 90 -5.21 5.44 -0.59
C ARG A 90 -5.62 6.91 -0.69
N TYR A 91 -5.27 7.58 -1.79
CA TYR A 91 -5.73 8.95 -2.04
C TYR A 91 -7.26 9.03 -2.10
N LYS A 92 -7.90 8.14 -2.87
CA LYS A 92 -9.37 8.08 -2.96
C LYS A 92 -10.02 7.71 -1.63
N TYR A 93 -9.46 6.73 -0.92
CA TYR A 93 -9.94 6.33 0.41
C TYR A 93 -9.93 7.50 1.38
N PHE A 94 -8.79 8.20 1.48
CA PHE A 94 -8.61 9.29 2.45
C PHE A 94 -9.61 10.43 2.19
N HIS A 95 -9.63 10.96 0.97
CA HIS A 95 -10.48 12.11 0.64
C HIS A 95 -11.96 11.74 0.65
N GLY A 96 -12.31 10.55 0.19
CA GLY A 96 -13.67 10.04 0.29
C GLY A 96 -14.15 9.92 1.74
N TYR A 97 -13.27 9.46 2.65
CA TYR A 97 -13.62 9.33 4.07
C TYR A 97 -13.77 10.69 4.75
N VAL A 98 -12.90 11.66 4.47
CA VAL A 98 -13.01 13.03 4.99
C VAL A 98 -14.41 13.61 4.67
N GLN A 99 -14.85 13.44 3.42
CA GLN A 99 -16.16 13.89 2.95
C GLN A 99 -17.32 13.16 3.64
N SER A 100 -17.30 11.83 3.67
CA SER A 100 -18.36 11.04 4.32
C SER A 100 -17.90 9.62 4.70
N VAL A 101 -18.59 9.00 5.66
CA VAL A 101 -18.29 7.62 6.05
C VAL A 101 -18.45 6.63 4.89
N LYS A 102 -19.45 6.84 4.02
CA LYS A 102 -19.69 5.98 2.85
C LYS A 102 -18.67 6.22 1.73
N GLY A 103 -18.18 7.46 1.59
CA GLY A 103 -17.22 7.85 0.54
C GLY A 103 -15.88 7.09 0.62
N ARG A 104 -15.55 6.51 1.78
CA ARG A 104 -14.31 5.72 1.95
C ARG A 104 -14.33 4.37 1.20
N LEU A 105 -15.51 3.82 0.93
CA LEU A 105 -15.65 2.41 0.56
C LEU A 105 -14.97 2.04 -0.76
N THR A 106 -15.12 2.87 -1.79
CA THR A 106 -14.50 2.60 -3.10
C THR A 106 -12.98 2.52 -3.03
N GLY A 107 -12.34 3.48 -2.35
CA GLY A 107 -10.89 3.46 -2.14
C GLY A 107 -10.44 2.33 -1.20
N PHE A 108 -11.28 1.95 -0.23
CA PHE A 108 -11.01 0.85 0.68
C PHE A 108 -10.96 -0.51 -0.04
N TYR A 109 -11.98 -0.83 -0.84
CA TYR A 109 -12.01 -2.10 -1.58
C TYR A 109 -10.91 -2.18 -2.64
N LEU A 110 -10.63 -1.07 -3.32
CA LEU A 110 -9.51 -1.02 -4.27
C LEU A 110 -8.17 -1.33 -3.58
N ASN A 111 -7.93 -0.75 -2.39
CA ASN A 111 -6.75 -1.06 -1.59
C ASN A 111 -6.67 -2.55 -1.21
N LEU A 112 -7.80 -3.14 -0.79
CA LEU A 112 -7.84 -4.54 -0.38
C LEU A 112 -7.48 -5.48 -1.53
N ILE A 113 -8.05 -5.25 -2.71
CA ILE A 113 -7.76 -6.03 -3.93
C ILE A 113 -6.27 -5.94 -4.26
N ILE A 114 -5.71 -4.73 -4.27
CA ILE A 114 -4.29 -4.52 -4.60
C ILE A 114 -3.37 -5.23 -3.60
N LEU A 115 -3.67 -5.16 -2.30
CA LEU A 115 -2.90 -5.86 -1.28
C LEU A 115 -2.97 -7.38 -1.45
N ILE A 116 -4.15 -7.93 -1.73
CA ILE A 116 -4.32 -9.37 -2.01
C ILE A 116 -3.51 -9.78 -3.24
N CYS A 117 -3.50 -8.96 -4.30
CA CYS A 117 -2.67 -9.21 -5.48
C CYS A 117 -1.18 -9.24 -5.12
N LEU A 118 -0.67 -8.23 -4.41
CA LEU A 118 0.74 -8.19 -3.99
C LEU A 118 1.11 -9.37 -3.09
N ILE A 119 0.25 -9.75 -2.14
CA ILE A 119 0.44 -10.92 -1.27
C ILE A 119 0.53 -12.20 -2.11
N THR A 120 -0.40 -12.38 -3.05
CA THR A 120 -0.44 -13.57 -3.92
C THR A 120 0.82 -13.65 -4.78
N LEU A 121 1.26 -12.53 -5.37
CA LEU A 121 2.49 -12.48 -6.17
C LEU A 121 3.73 -12.78 -5.31
N GLY A 122 3.84 -12.16 -4.14
CA GLY A 122 4.94 -12.41 -3.20
C GLY A 122 5.00 -13.86 -2.75
N ALA A 123 3.87 -14.45 -2.37
CA ALA A 123 3.78 -15.85 -1.99
C ALA A 123 4.16 -16.80 -3.14
N ALA A 124 3.65 -16.56 -4.35
CA ALA A 124 3.99 -17.34 -5.52
C ALA A 124 5.50 -17.26 -5.84
N GLY A 125 6.10 -16.07 -5.72
CA GLY A 125 7.54 -15.86 -5.89
C GLY A 125 8.37 -16.64 -4.88
N ILE A 126 8.02 -16.56 -3.59
CA ILE A 126 8.70 -17.30 -2.51
C ILE A 126 8.59 -18.81 -2.74
N VAL A 127 7.39 -19.32 -3.05
CA VAL A 127 7.18 -20.74 -3.31
C VAL A 127 8.04 -21.21 -4.48
N ASN A 128 8.05 -20.48 -5.60
CA ASN A 128 8.89 -20.86 -6.74
C ASN A 128 10.38 -20.82 -6.40
N SER A 129 10.84 -19.84 -5.61
CA SER A 129 12.23 -19.78 -5.14
C SER A 129 12.59 -20.99 -4.28
N PHE A 130 11.71 -21.37 -3.36
CA PHE A 130 11.92 -22.51 -2.47
C PHE A 130 11.95 -23.83 -3.25
N LEU A 131 11.04 -24.02 -4.21
CA LEU A 131 11.02 -25.24 -5.05
C LEU A 131 12.28 -25.36 -5.91
N ASP A 132 12.79 -24.25 -6.47
CA ASP A 132 14.03 -24.25 -7.27
C ASP A 132 15.26 -24.56 -6.40
N GLU A 133 15.34 -23.97 -5.19
CA GLU A 133 16.50 -24.11 -4.31
C GLU A 133 16.57 -25.47 -3.60
N TYR A 134 15.44 -25.99 -3.10
CA TYR A 134 15.45 -27.18 -2.24
C TYR A 134 15.01 -28.47 -2.93
N LEU A 135 14.26 -28.38 -4.04
CA LEU A 135 13.71 -29.55 -4.71
C LEU A 135 14.18 -29.68 -6.18
N ASP A 136 15.09 -28.80 -6.62
CA ASP A 136 15.57 -28.67 -8.01
C ASP A 136 14.40 -28.65 -9.03
N PHE A 137 13.27 -28.09 -8.60
CA PHE A 137 12.01 -28.06 -9.35
C PHE A 137 11.59 -26.62 -9.60
N SER A 138 11.91 -26.09 -10.78
CA SER A 138 11.46 -24.75 -11.16
C SER A 138 10.19 -24.78 -12.00
N ILE A 139 9.10 -24.22 -11.47
CA ILE A 139 7.84 -24.03 -12.20
C ILE A 139 8.08 -23.07 -13.38
N THR A 140 8.79 -21.97 -13.12
CA THR A 140 9.05 -20.92 -14.12
C THR A 140 9.89 -21.42 -15.29
N LYS A 141 10.93 -22.23 -15.05
CA LYS A 141 11.75 -22.82 -16.13
C LYS A 141 10.94 -23.80 -16.99
N LYS A 142 10.02 -24.57 -16.38
CA LYS A 142 9.14 -25.49 -17.11
C LYS A 142 8.10 -24.76 -17.95
N LEU A 143 7.45 -23.73 -17.40
CA LEU A 143 6.47 -22.94 -18.15
C LEU A 143 7.09 -22.27 -19.37
N ARG A 144 8.32 -21.75 -19.25
CA ARG A 144 9.06 -21.14 -20.37
C ARG A 144 9.55 -22.15 -21.43
N LYS A 145 9.57 -23.45 -21.12
CA LYS A 145 9.88 -24.52 -22.09
C LYS A 145 8.64 -24.99 -22.86
N LEU A 146 7.44 -24.72 -22.35
CA LEU A 146 6.16 -25.14 -22.93
C LEU A 146 5.53 -24.06 -23.83
N LEU A 147 5.94 -22.81 -23.67
CA LEU A 147 5.62 -21.66 -24.52
C LEU A 147 6.73 -21.44 -25.54
#